data_AF-A0A9P3PG96-F1
#
_entry.id   AF-A0A9P3PG96-F1
#
_cell.length_a   1.000
_cell.length_b   1.000
_cell.length_c   1.000
_cell.angle_alpha   90.00
_cell.angle_beta   90.00
_cell.angle_gamma   90.00
#
_symmetry.space_group_name_H-M   'P 1'
#
loop_
_entity.id
_entity.type
_entity.pdbx_description
1 polymer ?
#
loop_
_entity_poly.entity_id
_entity_poly.type
_entity_poly.pdbx_seq_one_letter_code
_entity_poly.pdbx_strand_id
1 'polypeptide(L)'
;MFKYLPTPPHTRLSILESTLKWRHMAPTAPDTLWCHPYFGGDPFIITETPDLYIVGNQKRFATKIVVDEHENEEERSNARCRVVMVPEFARTGVLVLVNLRSLDVKTVTFAVQGMAGAGEEAPKPEPGPTPSPALHDPSSAEHEHRSSLNYDFL
;
A
#
# COMPACT_ATOMS: atom_id res chain seq x y z
N MET A 1 -11.70 -8.82 -7.69
CA MET A 1 -11.62 -8.10 -6.39
C MET A 1 -11.36 -6.59 -6.46
N PHE A 2 -10.22 -6.08 -6.96
CA PHE A 2 -9.90 -4.62 -6.93
C PHE A 2 -11.02 -3.71 -7.47
N LYS A 3 -11.75 -4.15 -8.51
CA LYS A 3 -12.87 -3.40 -9.10
C LYS A 3 -14.11 -3.29 -8.19
N TYR A 4 -14.22 -4.13 -7.17
CA TYR A 4 -15.45 -4.32 -6.37
C TYR A 4 -15.30 -3.86 -4.91
N LEU A 5 -14.18 -3.26 -4.53
CA LEU A 5 -14.01 -2.69 -3.19
C LEU A 5 -14.46 -1.23 -3.22
N PRO A 6 -15.56 -0.86 -2.55
CA PRO A 6 -16.16 0.47 -2.69
C PRO A 6 -15.41 1.56 -1.90
N THR A 7 -14.62 1.21 -0.88
CA THR A 7 -14.05 2.18 0.06
C THR A 7 -12.53 2.27 -0.06
N PRO A 8 -11.97 3.42 -0.48
CA PRO A 8 -10.55 3.72 -0.31
C PRO A 8 -10.17 3.82 1.18
N PRO A 9 -8.87 3.64 1.53
CA PRO A 9 -7.75 3.35 0.64
C PRO A 9 -7.50 1.84 0.52
N HIS A 10 -7.90 1.21 -0.59
CA HIS A 10 -7.44 -0.14 -0.95
C HIS A 10 -6.39 -0.05 -2.05
N THR A 11 -5.15 -0.38 -1.71
CA THR A 11 -4.08 -0.54 -2.70
C THR A 11 -4.08 -1.99 -3.20
N ARG A 12 -3.49 -2.25 -4.35
CA ARG A 12 -3.29 -3.64 -4.81
C ARG A 12 -2.51 -4.45 -3.79
N LEU A 13 -1.51 -3.85 -3.14
CA LEU A 13 -0.71 -4.49 -2.11
C LEU A 13 -1.54 -4.85 -0.87
N SER A 14 -2.42 -3.96 -0.41
CA SER A 14 -3.30 -4.25 0.74
C SER A 14 -4.32 -5.33 0.43
N ILE A 15 -4.83 -5.40 -0.80
CA ILE A 15 -5.71 -6.50 -1.23
C ILE A 15 -4.97 -7.83 -1.21
N LEU A 16 -3.73 -7.88 -1.71
CA LEU A 16 -2.93 -9.11 -1.68
C LEU A 16 -2.65 -9.57 -0.25
N GLU A 17 -2.33 -8.64 0.65
CA GLU A 17 -2.26 -8.93 2.07
C GLU A 17 -3.58 -9.49 2.62
N SER A 18 -4.72 -8.93 2.24
CA SER A 18 -6.03 -9.47 2.64
C SER A 18 -6.26 -10.88 2.11
N THR A 19 -5.92 -11.18 0.85
CA THR A 19 -6.05 -12.55 0.29
C THR A 19 -5.21 -13.57 1.05
N LEU A 20 -4.03 -13.15 1.53
CA LEU A 20 -3.17 -13.98 2.36
C LEU A 20 -3.78 -14.20 3.75
N LYS A 21 -4.27 -13.13 4.40
CA LYS A 21 -4.95 -13.19 5.71
C LYS A 21 -6.22 -14.04 5.68
N TRP A 22 -6.97 -14.00 4.58
CA TRP A 22 -8.16 -14.84 4.38
C TRP A 22 -7.84 -16.26 3.96
N ARG A 23 -6.55 -16.58 3.74
CA ARG A 23 -6.10 -17.88 3.25
C ARG A 23 -6.80 -18.29 1.95
N HIS A 24 -7.04 -17.33 1.04
CA HIS A 24 -7.76 -17.58 -0.21
C HIS A 24 -7.20 -16.73 -1.36
N MET A 25 -6.64 -17.37 -2.38
CA MET A 25 -5.98 -16.70 -3.51
C MET A 25 -6.94 -15.99 -4.46
N ALA A 26 -8.11 -16.59 -4.72
CA ALA A 26 -9.10 -16.06 -5.65
C ALA A 26 -10.52 -16.01 -5.03
N PRO A 27 -10.74 -15.21 -3.98
CA PRO A 27 -12.00 -15.20 -3.20
C PRO A 27 -13.23 -14.72 -3.99
N THR A 28 -13.04 -14.25 -5.22
CA THR A 28 -14.12 -13.85 -6.12
C THR A 28 -14.30 -14.81 -7.30
N ALA A 29 -13.65 -15.97 -7.27
CA ALA A 29 -13.99 -17.11 -8.12
C ALA A 29 -15.14 -17.91 -7.45
N PRO A 30 -16.08 -18.49 -8.22
CA PRO A 30 -16.17 -18.49 -9.69
C PRO A 30 -16.77 -17.20 -10.28
N ASP A 31 -17.35 -16.32 -9.46
CA ASP A 31 -18.24 -15.23 -9.92
C ASP A 31 -17.59 -14.23 -10.89
N THR A 32 -16.30 -13.93 -10.70
CA THR A 32 -15.57 -12.90 -11.47
C THR A 32 -14.31 -13.44 -12.16
N LEU A 33 -13.92 -14.66 -11.83
CA LEU A 33 -12.82 -15.38 -12.44
C LEU A 33 -13.33 -16.78 -12.79
N TRP A 34 -13.32 -17.11 -14.07
CA TRP A 34 -13.70 -18.45 -14.50
C TRP A 34 -12.73 -19.47 -13.92
N CYS A 35 -13.27 -20.47 -13.23
CA CYS A 35 -12.52 -21.58 -12.70
C CYS A 35 -13.21 -22.91 -13.04
N HIS A 36 -12.45 -23.98 -12.98
CA HIS A 36 -13.00 -25.33 -13.13
C HIS A 36 -13.90 -25.67 -11.93
N PRO A 37 -15.02 -26.39 -12.12
CA PRO A 37 -15.86 -26.83 -11.01
C PRO A 37 -15.18 -27.98 -10.26
N TYR A 38 -14.50 -27.67 -9.16
CA TYR A 38 -13.85 -28.66 -8.31
C TYR A 38 -14.87 -29.33 -7.36
N PHE A 39 -14.87 -30.66 -7.29
CA PHE A 39 -15.82 -31.43 -6.46
C PHE A 39 -15.26 -31.88 -5.10
N GLY A 40 -13.93 -31.97 -4.95
CA GLY A 40 -13.30 -32.44 -3.72
C GLY A 40 -12.95 -31.33 -2.74
N GLY A 41 -12.44 -30.20 -3.24
CA GLY A 41 -12.02 -29.05 -2.44
C GLY A 41 -11.59 -27.90 -3.33
N ASP A 42 -11.55 -26.70 -2.77
CA ASP A 42 -11.18 -25.49 -3.50
C ASP A 42 -9.64 -25.34 -3.56
N PRO A 43 -9.02 -25.36 -4.76
CA PRO A 43 -7.57 -25.20 -4.90
C PRO A 43 -7.08 -23.78 -4.63
N PHE A 44 -7.98 -22.80 -4.45
CA PHE A 44 -7.60 -21.44 -4.11
C PHE A 44 -7.36 -21.23 -2.62
N ILE A 45 -7.64 -22.23 -1.78
CA ILE A 45 -7.36 -22.20 -0.35
C ILE A 45 -5.85 -22.32 -0.11
N ILE A 46 -5.33 -21.43 0.73
CA ILE A 46 -3.94 -21.42 1.19
C ILE A 46 -3.87 -22.19 2.50
N THR A 47 -3.43 -23.45 2.46
CA THR A 47 -3.41 -24.33 3.64
C THR A 47 -2.33 -23.94 4.64
N GLU A 48 -1.17 -23.47 4.15
CA GLU A 48 -0.01 -23.10 4.96
C GLU A 48 0.51 -21.72 4.52
N THR A 49 1.07 -20.95 5.45
CA THR A 49 1.65 -19.63 5.14
C THR A 49 2.87 -19.79 4.23
N PRO A 50 2.84 -19.30 2.97
CA PRO A 50 4.02 -19.39 2.10
C PRO A 50 5.09 -18.39 2.52
N ASP A 51 6.38 -18.73 2.34
CA ASP A 51 7.48 -17.77 2.48
C ASP A 51 7.36 -16.57 1.53
N LEU A 52 6.83 -16.81 0.33
CA LEU A 52 6.80 -15.87 -0.77
C LEU A 52 5.47 -15.96 -1.52
N TYR A 53 4.75 -14.83 -1.61
CA TYR A 53 3.50 -14.72 -2.36
C TYR A 53 3.69 -13.74 -3.53
N ILE A 54 3.98 -14.29 -4.71
CA ILE A 54 4.28 -13.52 -5.93
C ILE A 54 3.02 -13.32 -6.75
N VAL A 55 2.74 -12.07 -7.13
CA VAL A 55 1.64 -11.74 -8.04
C VAL A 55 2.17 -10.95 -9.23
N GLY A 56 2.05 -11.54 -10.42
CA GLY A 56 2.54 -10.98 -11.67
C GLY A 56 1.62 -9.95 -12.32
N ASN A 57 2.08 -9.42 -13.45
CA ASN A 57 1.33 -8.51 -14.33
C ASN A 57 0.75 -7.27 -13.60
N GLN A 58 1.52 -6.72 -12.66
CA GLN A 58 1.12 -5.53 -11.92
C GLN A 58 1.49 -4.25 -12.68
N LYS A 59 0.81 -3.15 -12.38
CA LYS A 59 1.09 -1.85 -13.02
C LYS A 59 2.46 -1.31 -12.65
N ARG A 60 2.89 -1.55 -11.42
CA ARG A 60 4.14 -1.08 -10.80
C ARG A 60 4.64 -2.10 -9.78
N PHE A 61 5.92 -2.00 -9.45
CA PHE A 61 6.55 -2.88 -8.46
C PHE A 61 6.14 -2.44 -7.06
N ALA A 62 5.88 -3.41 -6.19
CA ALA A 62 5.68 -3.18 -4.77
C ALA A 62 5.97 -4.47 -4.01
N THR A 63 6.34 -4.35 -2.73
CA THR A 63 6.60 -5.51 -1.88
C THR A 63 6.31 -5.17 -0.43
N LYS A 64 5.92 -6.18 0.36
CA LYS A 64 5.66 -6.06 1.80
C LYS A 64 5.95 -7.39 2.48
N ILE A 65 6.51 -7.36 3.68
CA ILE A 65 6.49 -8.52 4.59
C ILE A 65 5.20 -8.45 5.38
N VAL A 66 4.42 -9.53 5.35
CA VAL A 66 3.22 -9.73 6.15
C VAL A 66 3.56 -10.77 7.21
N VAL A 67 3.23 -10.47 8.46
CA VAL A 67 3.42 -11.38 9.61
C VAL A 67 2.05 -11.93 9.97
N ASP A 68 1.96 -13.24 10.21
CA ASP A 68 0.75 -13.84 10.76
C ASP A 68 0.78 -13.68 12.29
N GLU A 69 -0.15 -12.90 12.82
CA GLU A 69 -0.26 -12.62 14.26
C GLU A 69 -0.97 -13.75 15.02
N HIS A 70 -1.55 -14.72 14.32
CA HIS A 70 -2.38 -15.78 14.89
C HIS A 70 -1.69 -17.14 15.00
N GLU A 71 -0.45 -17.28 14.52
CA GLU A 71 0.33 -18.51 14.73
C GLU A 71 0.85 -18.57 16.18
N ASN A 72 0.48 -19.63 16.90
CA ASN A 72 0.92 -19.86 18.28
C ASN A 72 2.46 -19.95 18.35
N GLU A 73 3.07 -19.48 19.44
CA GLU A 73 4.53 -19.40 19.62
C GLU A 73 5.26 -20.76 19.46
N GLU A 74 4.52 -21.86 19.55
CA GLU A 74 5.02 -23.24 19.46
C GLU A 74 5.15 -23.75 18.00
N GLU A 75 4.44 -23.16 17.04
CA GLU A 75 4.41 -23.57 15.62
C GLU A 75 5.06 -22.53 14.68
N ARG A 76 6.09 -21.81 15.15
CA ARG A 76 6.77 -20.72 14.39
C ARG A 76 7.60 -21.15 13.16
N SER A 77 7.24 -22.23 12.46
CA SER A 77 7.77 -22.44 11.12
C SER A 77 6.92 -21.64 10.13
N ASN A 78 7.33 -20.40 9.83
CA ASN A 78 6.75 -19.46 8.86
C ASN A 78 5.67 -18.46 9.29
N ALA A 79 5.86 -17.79 10.44
CA ALA A 79 5.07 -16.61 10.84
C ALA A 79 5.19 -15.39 9.91
N ARG A 80 5.88 -15.47 8.77
CA ARG A 80 6.03 -14.35 7.83
C ARG A 80 5.99 -14.78 6.37
N CYS A 81 5.40 -13.93 5.55
CA CYS A 81 5.30 -14.09 4.11
C CYS A 81 5.75 -12.79 3.42
N ARG A 82 6.62 -12.91 2.42
CA ARG A 82 7.00 -11.80 1.55
C ARG A 82 6.04 -11.73 0.37
N VAL A 83 5.20 -10.68 0.31
CA VAL A 83 4.36 -10.40 -0.86
C VAL A 83 5.16 -9.60 -1.89
N VAL A 84 5.15 -10.03 -3.15
CA VAL A 84 5.88 -9.38 -4.26
C VAL A 84 4.95 -9.13 -5.43
N MET A 85 4.73 -7.85 -5.76
CA MET A 85 4.02 -7.43 -6.96
C MET A 85 5.02 -7.26 -8.11
N VAL A 86 5.02 -8.19 -9.05
CA VAL A 86 5.90 -8.17 -10.21
C VAL A 86 5.23 -7.38 -11.33
N PRO A 87 5.87 -6.30 -11.83
CA PRO A 87 5.32 -5.52 -12.93
C PRO A 87 5.21 -6.31 -14.22
N GLU A 88 4.36 -5.83 -15.13
CA GLU A 88 4.36 -6.29 -16.51
C GLU A 88 5.69 -5.93 -17.21
N PHE A 89 6.52 -6.93 -17.49
CA PHE A 89 7.84 -6.73 -18.09
C PHE A 89 7.74 -6.06 -19.47
N ALA A 90 6.79 -6.50 -20.31
CA ALA A 90 6.62 -5.98 -21.67
C ALA A 90 6.41 -4.45 -21.71
N ARG A 91 5.78 -3.88 -20.66
CA ARG A 91 5.56 -2.43 -20.54
C ARG A 91 6.64 -1.73 -19.73
N THR A 92 7.19 -2.36 -18.71
CA THR A 92 8.06 -1.68 -17.72
C THR A 92 9.55 -1.94 -17.89
N GLY A 93 9.93 -3.06 -18.51
CA GLY A 93 11.31 -3.55 -18.55
C GLY A 93 11.85 -3.95 -17.18
N VAL A 94 11.01 -4.09 -16.15
CA VAL A 94 11.44 -4.37 -14.77
C VAL A 94 11.45 -5.87 -14.50
N LEU A 95 12.62 -6.38 -14.14
CA LEU A 95 12.85 -7.72 -13.59
C LEU A 95 13.00 -7.65 -12.07
N VAL A 96 12.50 -8.66 -11.36
CA VAL A 96 12.55 -8.74 -9.90
C VAL A 96 13.43 -9.91 -9.48
N LEU A 97 14.47 -9.63 -8.68
CA LEU A 97 15.37 -10.60 -8.08
C LEU A 97 15.02 -10.79 -6.61
N VAL A 98 14.82 -12.04 -6.18
CA VAL A 98 14.53 -12.39 -4.79
C VAL A 98 15.66 -13.23 -4.23
N ASN A 99 16.23 -12.82 -3.10
CA ASN A 99 17.18 -13.62 -2.35
C ASN A 99 16.42 -14.66 -1.52
N LEU A 100 16.55 -15.95 -1.85
CA LEU A 100 15.80 -17.01 -1.18
C LEU A 100 16.21 -17.24 0.29
N ARG A 101 17.40 -16.78 0.70
CA ARG A 101 17.86 -16.89 2.10
C ARG A 101 17.30 -15.79 2.98
N SER A 102 17.29 -14.54 2.50
CA SER A 102 16.86 -13.38 3.29
C SER A 102 15.45 -12.89 2.96
N LEU A 103 14.87 -13.36 1.85
CA LEU A 103 13.66 -12.85 1.20
C LEU A 103 13.75 -11.38 0.76
N ASP A 104 14.96 -10.82 0.68
CA ASP A 104 15.17 -9.48 0.15
C ASP A 104 14.92 -9.42 -1.35
N VAL A 105 14.41 -8.28 -1.80
CA VAL A 105 13.98 -8.09 -3.19
C VAL A 105 14.73 -6.91 -3.79
N LYS A 106 15.26 -7.10 -5.01
CA LYS A 106 15.89 -6.07 -5.82
C LYS A 106 15.23 -6.03 -7.20
N THR A 107 15.17 -4.86 -7.81
CA THR A 107 14.71 -4.71 -9.19
C THR A 107 15.88 -4.43 -10.12
N VAL A 108 15.77 -4.93 -11.35
CA VAL A 108 16.69 -4.63 -12.46
C VAL A 108 15.85 -4.10 -13.61
N THR A 109 16.16 -2.91 -14.09
CA THR A 109 15.42 -2.28 -15.19
C THR A 109 16.23 -2.35 -16.46
N PHE A 110 15.65 -2.94 -17.49
CA PHE A 110 16.20 -2.94 -18.84
C PHE A 110 15.64 -1.74 -19.61
N ALA A 111 16.55 -0.95 -20.18
CA ALA A 111 16.21 0.09 -21.14
C ALA A 111 16.90 -0.25 -22.46
N VAL A 112 16.11 -0.42 -23.52
CA VAL A 112 16.59 -0.54 -24.89
C VAL A 112 16.05 0.64 -25.67
N GLN A 113 16.82 1.16 -26.64
CA GLN A 113 16.35 2.20 -27.55
C GLN A 113 15.02 1.76 -28.20
N GLY A 114 13.91 2.43 -27.86
CA GLY A 114 12.56 2.09 -28.33
C GLY A 114 11.64 1.39 -27.32
N MET A 115 12.14 0.93 -26.17
CA MET A 115 11.30 0.56 -25.04
C MET A 115 10.93 1.83 -24.26
N ALA A 116 9.64 2.12 -24.12
CA ALA A 116 9.15 3.11 -23.17
C ALA A 116 9.39 2.58 -21.74
N GLY A 117 10.64 2.63 -21.28
CA GLY A 117 11.01 2.22 -19.93
C GLY A 117 10.21 3.04 -18.92
N ALA A 118 9.60 2.37 -17.95
CA ALA A 118 8.89 3.01 -16.86
C ALA A 118 9.91 3.70 -15.93
N GLY A 119 10.39 4.87 -16.33
CA GLY A 119 10.90 5.87 -15.41
C GLY A 119 9.72 6.55 -14.71
N GLU A 120 9.02 5.83 -13.83
CA GLU A 120 8.32 6.54 -12.75
C GLU A 120 9.36 6.83 -11.66
N GLU A 121 9.61 8.12 -11.48
CA GLU A 121 10.44 8.76 -10.48
C GLU A 121 10.28 8.07 -9.11
N ALA A 122 11.40 7.77 -8.44
CA ALA A 122 11.38 7.37 -7.03
C ALA A 122 10.56 8.38 -6.22
N PRO A 123 9.78 7.96 -5.20
CA PRO A 123 9.02 8.90 -4.39
C PRO A 123 9.97 9.94 -3.81
N LYS A 124 9.75 11.22 -4.16
CA LYS A 124 10.44 12.36 -3.55
C LYS A 124 10.25 12.26 -2.03
N PRO A 125 11.29 12.50 -1.21
CA PRO A 125 11.11 12.61 0.22
C PRO A 125 10.08 13.71 0.49
N GLU A 126 9.01 13.36 1.20
CA GLU A 126 8.00 14.33 1.60
C GLU A 126 8.68 15.49 2.34
N PRO A 127 8.38 16.76 2.00
CA PRO A 127 8.84 17.88 2.80
C PRO A 127 8.26 17.69 4.21
N GLY A 128 9.14 17.75 5.22
CA GLY A 128 8.77 17.65 6.62
C GLY A 128 7.63 18.62 6.98
N PRO A 129 6.91 18.36 8.09
CA PRO A 129 5.70 19.09 8.43
C PRO A 129 5.98 20.60 8.45
N THR A 130 5.33 21.33 7.54
CA THR A 130 5.23 22.78 7.62
C THR A 130 4.59 23.14 8.96
N PRO A 131 5.19 24.02 9.77
CA PRO A 131 4.56 24.45 11.01
C PRO A 131 3.22 25.08 10.68
N SER A 132 2.15 24.57 11.30
CA SER A 132 0.81 25.11 11.18
C SER A 132 0.81 26.61 11.49
N PRO A 133 0.06 27.44 10.75
CA PRO A 133 -0.05 28.85 11.08
C PRO A 133 -0.66 28.99 12.48
N ALA A 134 -0.01 29.81 13.31
CA ALA A 134 -0.50 30.10 14.66
C ALA A 134 -1.93 30.64 14.56
N LEU A 135 -2.86 30.00 15.28
CA LEU A 135 -4.20 30.52 15.48
C LEU A 135 -4.09 31.89 16.14
N HIS A 136 -4.49 32.93 15.41
CA HIS A 136 -4.66 34.26 15.99
C HIS A 136 -5.81 34.21 17.00
N ASP A 137 -5.49 34.45 18.26
CA ASP A 137 -6.46 34.59 19.35
C ASP A 137 -7.18 35.94 19.20
N PRO A 138 -8.50 36.01 18.97
CA PRO A 138 -9.22 37.27 18.77
C PRO A 138 -9.63 37.89 20.11
N SER A 139 -8.70 38.02 21.06
CA SER A 139 -8.97 38.56 22.40
C SER A 139 -7.91 39.56 22.89
N SER A 140 -7.38 40.40 22.00
CA SER A 140 -6.49 41.50 22.40
C SER A 140 -6.67 42.72 21.51
N ALA A 141 -7.90 43.19 21.37
CA ALA A 141 -8.21 44.47 20.74
C ALA A 141 -9.22 45.21 21.62
N GLU A 142 -8.78 45.66 22.80
CA GLU A 142 -9.47 46.68 23.59
C GLU A 142 -8.57 47.13 24.76
N HIS A 143 -7.70 48.11 24.50
CA HIS A 143 -7.41 49.24 25.40
C HIS A 143 -6.29 50.10 24.82
N GLU A 144 -6.61 50.95 23.84
CA GLU A 144 -5.88 52.19 23.64
C GLU A 144 -6.84 53.37 23.47
N HIS A 145 -6.82 54.22 24.50
CA HIS A 145 -6.90 55.67 24.39
C HIS A 145 -8.11 56.28 23.65
N ARG A 146 -9.18 56.51 24.41
CA ARG A 146 -10.03 57.71 24.21
C ARG A 146 -10.12 58.50 25.51
N SER A 147 -9.10 59.33 25.70
CA SER A 147 -9.16 60.49 26.59
C SER A 147 -9.61 61.70 25.78
N SER A 148 -10.47 62.52 26.39
CA SER A 148 -10.82 63.90 26.02
C SER A 148 -11.84 64.11 24.90
N LEU A 149 -13.13 64.10 25.27
CA LEU A 149 -14.13 64.98 24.66
C LEU A 149 -14.73 65.83 25.78
N ASN A 150 -14.36 67.11 25.75
CA ASN A 150 -14.86 68.17 26.62
C ASN A 150 -16.37 68.35 26.40
N TYR A 151 -17.12 68.41 27.50
CA TYR A 151 -18.48 68.95 27.53
C TYR A 151 -18.39 70.35 28.12
N ASP A 152 -18.69 71.37 27.30
CA ASP A 152 -18.97 72.73 27.76
C ASP A 152 -20.49 72.99 27.63
N PHE A 153 -21.10 73.25 28.79
CA PHE A 153 -22.24 74.11 29.12
C PHE A 153 -23.47 74.21 28.18
N LEU A 154 -24.62 73.71 28.64
CA LEU A 154 -25.68 74.48 29.31
C LEU A 154 -26.68 73.54 30.02
#